data_AF-A0A066XJ82-F1
#
_entry.id   AF-A0A066XJ82-F1
#
_cell.length_a   1.000
_cell.length_b   1.000
_cell.length_c   1.000
_cell.angle_alpha   90.00
_cell.angle_beta   90.00
_cell.angle_gamma   90.00
#
_symmetry.space_group_name_H-M   'P 1'
#
loop_
_entity.id
_entity.type
_entity.pdbx_description
1 polymer ?
#
loop_
_entity_poly.entity_id
_entity_poly.type
_entity_poly.pdbx_seq_one_letter_code
_entity_poly.pdbx_strand_id
1 'polypeptide(L)'
;MSLARGLFSRPAVQPVRVIAQACSQRMFSSLPSLRPSITPLTSAFRRPTATPFTPSTADAADMVPTSAITEHPAMGAMQVRCGPRNTMNRNTRLIQKRRHGFISRMKTKDGRKIVARRRAKGRKKLGV
;
A
#
# COMPACT_ATOMS: atom_id res chain seq x y z
N MET A 1 -13.95 -32.26 -64.88
CA MET A 1 -12.83 -32.91 -64.18
C MET A 1 -11.89 -31.79 -63.76
N SER A 2 -11.55 -31.47 -62.52
CA SER A 2 -11.50 -32.21 -61.27
C SER A 2 -11.61 -31.23 -60.09
N LEU A 3 -12.29 -31.64 -59.02
CA LEU A 3 -12.45 -30.92 -57.76
C LEU A 3 -11.27 -31.28 -56.85
N ALA A 4 -10.48 -30.31 -56.39
CA ALA A 4 -9.50 -30.54 -55.33
C ALA A 4 -9.97 -29.83 -54.04
N ARG A 5 -10.49 -30.65 -53.12
CA ARG A 5 -10.94 -30.27 -51.79
C ARG A 5 -9.75 -29.85 -50.93
N GLY A 6 -9.71 -28.60 -50.48
CA GLY A 6 -8.79 -28.16 -49.42
C GLY A 6 -9.19 -28.79 -48.08
N LEU A 7 -8.29 -29.59 -47.51
CA LEU A 7 -8.43 -30.19 -46.19
C LEU A 7 -8.29 -29.08 -45.12
N PHE A 8 -9.39 -28.69 -44.50
CA PHE A 8 -9.36 -27.89 -43.28
C PHE A 8 -8.79 -28.73 -42.13
N SER A 9 -7.55 -28.43 -41.74
CA SER A 9 -6.92 -28.97 -40.53
C SER A 9 -7.66 -28.44 -39.29
N ARG A 10 -8.26 -29.35 -38.51
CA ARG A 10 -8.88 -29.05 -37.21
C ARG A 10 -7.78 -28.81 -36.17
N PRO A 11 -7.82 -27.74 -35.36
CA PRO A 11 -6.96 -27.65 -34.18
C PRO A 11 -7.45 -28.63 -33.10
N ALA A 12 -6.53 -29.44 -32.60
CA ALA A 12 -6.76 -30.35 -31.49
C ALA A 12 -7.07 -29.57 -30.20
N VAL A 13 -8.23 -29.83 -29.60
CA VAL A 13 -8.60 -29.32 -28.27
C VAL A 13 -7.86 -30.15 -27.23
N GLN A 14 -6.94 -29.53 -26.50
CA GLN A 14 -6.26 -30.15 -25.36
C GLN A 14 -7.22 -30.21 -24.16
N PRO A 15 -7.26 -31.32 -23.39
CA PRO A 15 -8.09 -31.39 -22.19
C PRO A 15 -7.55 -30.45 -21.10
N VAL A 16 -8.45 -29.64 -20.54
CA VAL A 16 -8.18 -28.78 -19.39
C VAL A 16 -7.87 -29.67 -18.19
N ARG A 17 -6.62 -29.64 -17.71
CA ARG A 17 -6.25 -30.24 -16.43
C ARG A 17 -6.88 -29.41 -15.31
N VAL A 18 -7.90 -29.96 -14.66
CA VAL A 18 -8.43 -29.42 -13.41
C VAL A 18 -7.41 -29.71 -12.31
N ILE A 19 -6.68 -28.68 -11.88
CA ILE A 19 -5.83 -28.77 -10.69
C ILE A 19 -6.77 -28.67 -9.49
N ALA A 20 -7.00 -29.80 -8.82
CA ALA A 20 -7.68 -29.82 -7.53
C ALA A 20 -6.82 -29.03 -6.54
N GLN A 21 -7.32 -27.86 -6.15
CA GLN A 21 -6.69 -26.98 -5.19
C GLN A 21 -6.83 -27.64 -3.81
N ALA A 22 -5.75 -28.24 -3.30
CA ALA A 22 -5.74 -28.72 -1.92
C ALA A 22 -6.03 -27.54 -0.99
N CYS A 23 -7.13 -27.62 -0.26
CA CYS A 23 -7.48 -26.66 0.77
C CYS A 23 -6.40 -26.73 1.86
N SER A 24 -5.53 -25.72 1.91
CA SER A 24 -4.59 -25.54 3.02
C SER A 24 -5.40 -25.42 4.30
N GLN A 25 -5.29 -26.43 5.16
CA GLN A 25 -5.88 -26.41 6.49
C GLN A 25 -5.26 -25.23 7.24
N ARG A 26 -6.06 -24.19 7.48
CA ARG A 26 -5.63 -23.05 8.29
C ARG A 26 -5.39 -23.58 9.70
N MET A 27 -4.15 -23.55 10.15
CA MET A 27 -3.82 -23.75 11.56
C MET A 27 -4.52 -22.64 12.35
N PHE A 28 -5.49 -23.02 13.20
CA PHE A 28 -6.13 -22.10 14.12
C PHE A 28 -5.11 -21.69 15.18
N SER A 29 -4.72 -20.40 15.24
CA SER A 29 -3.89 -19.88 16.32
C SER A 29 -4.79 -19.37 17.45
N SER A 30 -4.66 -19.94 18.65
CA SER A 30 -5.37 -19.53 19.86
C SER A 30 -4.61 -18.50 20.70
N LEU A 31 -3.65 -17.78 20.12
CA LEU A 31 -2.94 -16.73 20.86
C LEU A 31 -3.92 -15.59 21.21
N PRO A 32 -4.03 -15.20 22.49
CA PRO A 32 -4.90 -14.09 22.87
C PRO A 32 -4.44 -12.82 22.15
N SER A 33 -5.39 -12.08 21.58
CA SER A 33 -5.12 -10.76 21.04
C SER A 33 -4.78 -9.82 22.19
N LEU A 34 -3.49 -9.65 22.46
CA LEU A 34 -3.01 -8.61 23.36
C LEU A 34 -3.42 -7.26 22.74
N ARG A 35 -4.29 -6.54 23.45
CA ARG A 35 -4.66 -5.17 23.11
C ARG A 35 -3.37 -4.36 23.01
N PRO A 36 -3.08 -3.68 21.90
CA PRO A 36 -1.91 -2.81 21.82
C PRO A 36 -2.07 -1.71 22.88
N SER A 37 -1.34 -1.84 23.99
CA SER A 37 -1.28 -0.85 25.04
C SER A 37 -0.21 0.16 24.69
N ILE A 38 -0.57 1.44 24.71
CA ILE A 38 0.33 2.56 24.41
C ILE A 38 1.15 2.97 25.65
N THR A 39 0.94 2.28 26.79
CA THR A 39 1.74 2.46 27.99
C THR A 39 2.97 1.54 27.93
N PRO A 40 4.20 2.08 27.96
CA PRO A 40 5.36 1.23 28.17
C PRO A 40 5.25 0.67 29.59
N LEU A 41 5.01 -0.63 29.71
CA LEU A 41 5.14 -1.35 30.99
C LEU A 41 6.62 -1.26 31.36
N THR A 42 6.94 -0.35 32.28
CA THR A 42 8.28 -0.24 32.85
C THR A 42 8.58 -1.56 33.55
N SER A 43 9.49 -2.35 32.96
CA SER A 43 10.26 -3.46 33.54
C SER A 43 9.81 -3.96 34.92
N ALA A 44 9.32 -5.20 34.95
CA ALA A 44 8.96 -5.94 36.17
C ALA A 44 10.17 -6.45 36.99
N PHE A 45 11.37 -5.89 36.80
CA PHE A 45 12.55 -6.21 37.61
C PHE A 45 13.20 -4.92 38.12
N ARG A 46 12.86 -4.53 39.36
CA ARG A 46 13.65 -3.58 40.16
C ARG A 46 14.39 -4.36 41.25
N ARG A 47 15.71 -4.44 41.12
CA ARG A 47 16.62 -4.79 42.21
C ARG A 47 16.84 -3.52 43.05
N PRO A 48 16.64 -3.52 44.38
CA PRO A 48 17.03 -2.39 45.21
C PRO A 48 18.54 -2.48 45.46
N THR A 49 19.30 -1.55 44.90
CA THR A 49 20.67 -1.29 45.36
C THR A 49 20.78 0.20 45.57
N ALA A 50 20.91 0.59 46.85
CA ALA A 50 21.10 1.95 47.30
C ALA A 50 22.34 2.56 46.62
N THR A 51 22.19 3.75 46.05
CA THR A 51 23.32 4.63 45.73
C THR A 51 23.14 5.92 46.52
N PRO A 52 24.13 6.34 47.32
CA PRO A 52 24.05 7.60 48.04
C PRO A 52 24.19 8.77 47.05
N PHE A 53 23.24 9.70 47.15
CA PHE A 53 23.21 10.94 46.42
C PHE A 53 24.41 11.81 46.82
N THR A 54 25.27 12.15 45.84
CA THR A 54 26.32 13.16 46.00
C THR A 54 25.92 14.37 45.15
N PRO A 55 25.61 15.54 45.74
CA PRO A 55 25.38 16.74 44.95
C PRO A 55 26.72 17.29 44.48
N SER A 56 27.09 17.01 43.23
CA SER A 56 28.17 17.74 42.57
C SER A 56 27.61 19.09 42.13
N THR A 57 28.02 20.14 42.82
CA THR A 57 27.91 21.52 42.37
C THR A 57 28.83 21.70 41.17
N ALA A 58 28.28 21.61 39.96
CA ALA A 58 28.94 22.07 38.76
C ALA A 58 27.89 22.63 37.80
N ASP A 59 28.25 23.77 37.23
CA ASP A 59 27.53 24.64 36.32
C ASP A 59 26.70 23.99 35.21
N ALA A 60 25.81 24.84 34.67
CA ALA A 60 25.16 24.76 33.37
C ALA A 60 23.91 23.87 33.25
N ALA A 61 22.81 24.34 33.84
CA ALA A 61 21.47 24.01 33.34
C ALA A 61 21.09 24.96 32.19
N ASP A 62 21.84 24.91 31.09
CA ASP A 62 21.32 25.29 29.77
C ASP A 62 21.77 24.24 28.77
N MET A 63 20.99 23.18 28.60
CA MET A 63 21.24 22.16 27.59
C MET A 63 19.91 21.71 26.97
N VAL A 64 19.07 22.67 26.56
CA VAL A 64 18.32 22.46 25.33
C VAL A 64 19.26 22.92 24.22
N PRO A 65 19.87 22.01 23.43
CA PRO A 65 20.72 22.43 22.34
C PRO A 65 19.95 23.39 21.43
N THR A 66 20.59 24.42 20.88
CA THR A 66 19.94 25.32 19.89
C THR A 66 19.47 24.56 18.63
N SER A 67 19.97 23.34 18.42
CA SER A 67 19.52 22.39 17.40
C SER A 67 18.37 21.48 17.86
N ALA A 68 17.99 21.50 19.13
CA ALA A 68 16.78 20.85 19.61
C ALA A 68 15.60 21.74 19.21
N ILE A 69 14.94 21.33 18.14
CA ILE A 69 13.57 21.78 17.87
C ILE A 69 12.75 21.29 19.06
N THR A 70 12.53 22.16 20.05
CA THR A 70 11.54 21.95 21.12
C THR A 70 10.18 21.94 20.46
N GLU A 71 9.81 20.82 19.86
CA GLU A 71 8.41 20.55 19.56
C GLU A 71 7.74 20.35 20.92
N HIS A 72 7.09 21.38 21.42
CA HIS A 72 6.20 21.27 22.59
C HIS A 72 5.34 20.01 22.37
N PRO A 73 5.10 19.13 23.35
CA PRO A 73 4.31 17.90 23.15
C PRO A 73 2.91 18.12 22.54
N ALA A 74 2.37 19.35 22.61
CA ALA A 74 1.16 19.77 21.90
C ALA A 74 1.33 19.83 20.36
N MET A 75 2.55 20.13 19.88
CA MET A 75 2.95 20.14 18.48
C MET A 75 3.17 18.73 17.91
N GLY A 76 3.63 17.77 18.71
CA GLY A 76 3.82 16.38 18.28
C GLY A 76 2.50 15.66 17.90
N ALA A 77 1.36 16.18 18.38
CA ALA A 77 0.02 15.71 18.00
C ALA A 77 -0.59 16.47 16.82
N MET A 78 0.10 17.48 16.25
CA MET A 78 -0.43 18.25 15.13
C MET A 78 -0.35 17.46 13.83
N GLN A 79 -1.50 16.96 13.38
CA GLN A 79 -1.62 16.25 12.12
C GLN A 79 -1.27 17.16 10.94
N VAL A 80 -0.27 16.79 10.13
CA VAL A 80 0.04 17.44 8.86
C VAL A 80 -1.13 17.24 7.89
N ARG A 81 -1.91 18.29 7.64
CA ARG A 81 -3.15 18.21 6.84
C ARG A 81 -2.86 18.08 5.34
N CYS A 82 -1.91 18.87 4.84
CA CYS A 82 -1.65 19.08 3.41
C CYS A 82 -0.39 18.36 2.88
N GLY A 83 0.06 17.31 3.56
CA GLY A 83 1.21 16.51 3.15
C GLY A 83 0.85 15.44 2.09
N PRO A 84 1.84 14.96 1.30
CA PRO A 84 1.65 13.82 0.41
C PRO A 84 1.19 12.58 1.19
N ARG A 85 0.21 11.86 0.64
CA ARG A 85 -0.33 10.62 1.24
C ARG A 85 -0.15 9.44 0.30
N ASN A 86 0.07 8.26 0.85
CA ASN A 86 0.21 6.99 0.12
C ASN A 86 -1.16 6.40 -0.31
N THR A 87 -1.99 7.20 -0.99
CA THR A 87 -3.35 6.80 -1.41
C THR A 87 -3.39 5.66 -2.44
N MET A 88 -2.25 5.34 -3.07
CA MET A 88 -2.12 4.31 -4.11
C MET A 88 -1.89 2.89 -3.54
N ASN A 89 -1.70 2.72 -2.23
CA ASN A 89 -1.28 1.46 -1.60
C ASN A 89 -2.23 0.25 -1.79
N ARG A 90 -3.49 0.47 -2.19
CA ARG A 90 -4.49 -0.59 -2.46
C ARG A 90 -5.06 -0.55 -3.88
N ASN A 91 -4.36 0.06 -4.84
CA ASN A 91 -4.83 0.07 -6.23
C ASN A 91 -4.44 -1.21 -6.97
N THR A 92 -5.43 -1.83 -7.61
CA THR A 92 -5.23 -3.02 -8.47
C THR A 92 -5.38 -2.67 -9.95
N ARG A 93 -4.73 -3.45 -10.83
CA ARG A 93 -4.85 -3.29 -12.30
C ARG A 93 -6.30 -3.36 -12.78
N LEU A 94 -7.12 -4.20 -12.16
CA LEU A 94 -8.54 -4.33 -12.46
C LEU A 94 -9.29 -3.01 -12.28
N ILE A 95 -9.11 -2.34 -11.14
CA ILE A 95 -9.73 -1.05 -10.85
C ILE A 95 -9.26 0.00 -11.87
N GLN A 96 -7.97 0.00 -12.19
CA GLN A 96 -7.38 0.94 -13.13
C GLN A 96 -7.96 0.80 -14.55
N LYS A 97 -8.07 -0.43 -15.07
CA LYS A 97 -8.64 -0.69 -16.39
C LYS A 97 -10.14 -0.39 -16.45
N ARG A 98 -10.89 -0.67 -15.39
CA ARG A 98 -12.33 -0.33 -15.30
C ARG A 98 -12.58 1.19 -15.31
N ARG A 99 -11.80 1.96 -14.53
CA ARG A 99 -12.00 3.41 -14.39
C ARG A 99 -11.33 4.24 -15.49
N HIS A 100 -10.20 3.77 -16.02
CA HIS A 100 -9.32 4.60 -16.88
C HIS A 100 -8.88 3.90 -18.18
N GLY A 101 -9.30 2.66 -18.41
CA GLY A 101 -9.01 1.92 -19.64
C GLY A 101 -9.72 2.50 -20.86
N PHE A 102 -9.26 2.10 -22.05
CA PHE A 102 -9.76 2.62 -23.32
C PHE A 102 -11.25 2.36 -23.53
N ILE A 103 -11.71 1.13 -23.26
CA ILE A 103 -13.14 0.75 -23.39
C ILE A 103 -14.01 1.66 -22.51
N SER A 104 -13.59 1.92 -21.28
CA SER A 104 -14.30 2.81 -20.35
C SER A 104 -14.46 4.22 -20.92
N ARG A 105 -13.43 4.74 -21.62
CA ARG A 105 -13.49 6.05 -22.28
C ARG A 105 -14.41 6.04 -23.51
N MET A 106 -14.45 4.97 -24.29
CA MET A 106 -15.28 4.93 -25.50
C MET A 106 -16.78 4.85 -25.19
N LYS A 107 -17.17 4.30 -24.03
CA LYS A 107 -18.57 4.16 -23.62
C LYS A 107 -19.30 5.50 -23.46
N THR A 108 -18.64 6.52 -22.92
CA THR A 108 -19.30 7.81 -22.63
C THR A 108 -18.98 8.88 -23.67
N LYS A 109 -19.86 9.87 -23.82
CA LYS A 109 -19.63 11.01 -24.75
C LYS A 109 -18.37 11.78 -24.37
N ASP A 110 -18.18 12.06 -23.08
CA ASP A 110 -17.03 12.83 -22.61
C ASP A 110 -15.73 12.03 -22.66
N GLY A 111 -15.80 10.72 -22.44
CA GLY A 111 -14.64 9.84 -22.61
C GLY A 111 -14.13 9.85 -24.06
N ARG A 112 -15.03 9.85 -25.05
CA ARG A 112 -14.67 10.01 -26.47
C ARG A 112 -13.99 11.36 -26.75
N LYS A 113 -14.50 12.46 -26.17
CA LYS A 113 -13.85 13.79 -26.27
C LYS A 113 -12.43 13.78 -25.67
N ILE A 114 -12.23 13.11 -24.52
CA ILE A 114 -10.90 12.97 -23.91
C ILE A 114 -9.95 12.24 -24.87
N VAL A 115 -10.39 11.13 -25.47
CA VAL A 115 -9.56 10.38 -26.43
C VAL A 115 -9.22 11.23 -27.65
N ALA A 116 -10.18 11.97 -28.20
CA ALA A 116 -9.94 12.89 -29.32
C ALA A 116 -8.88 13.95 -28.97
N ARG A 117 -8.99 14.59 -27.78
CA ARG A 117 -7.98 15.55 -27.29
C ARG A 117 -6.60 14.91 -27.14
N ARG A 118 -6.53 13.67 -26.65
CA ARG A 118 -5.26 12.95 -26.50
C ARG A 118 -4.62 12.62 -27.85
N ARG A 119 -5.42 12.27 -28.87
CA ARG A 119 -4.97 12.05 -30.24
C ARG A 119 -4.47 13.35 -30.88
N ALA A 120 -5.22 14.44 -30.74
CA ALA A 120 -4.82 15.76 -31.23
C ALA A 120 -3.48 16.22 -30.63
N LYS A 121 -3.22 15.91 -29.35
CA LYS A 121 -1.93 16.17 -28.70
C LYS A 121 -0.80 15.20 -29.12
N GLY A 122 -1.10 14.13 -29.85
CA GLY A 122 -0.11 13.13 -30.27
C GLY A 122 0.36 12.19 -29.15
N ARG A 123 -0.46 11.95 -28.11
CA ARG A 123 -0.06 11.03 -27.02
C ARG A 123 -0.06 9.58 -27.52
N LYS A 124 1.10 8.92 -27.44
CA LYS A 124 1.27 7.48 -27.76
C LYS A 124 0.26 6.58 -27.02
N LYS A 125 -0.03 6.91 -25.76
CA LYS A 125 -0.98 6.17 -24.91
C LYS A 125 -2.30 6.94 -24.77
N LEU A 126 -3.42 6.36 -25.21
CA LEU A 126 -4.75 7.02 -25.17
C LEU A 126 -5.59 6.68 -23.94
N GLY A 127 -5.34 5.54 -23.29
CA GLY A 127 -5.95 5.12 -22.04
C GLY A 127 -4.99 4.21 -21.28
N VAL A 128 -5.35 3.80 -20.07
CA VAL A 128 -4.50 2.89 -19.28
C VAL A 128 -4.35 1.53 -19.95
#